data_AF-A8WZU6-F1
#
_entry.id   AF-A8WZU6-F1
#
_cell.length_a   1.000
_cell.length_b   1.000
_cell.length_c   1.000
_cell.angle_alpha   90.00
_cell.angle_beta   90.00
_cell.angle_gamma   90.00
#
_symmetry.space_group_name_H-M   'P 1'
#
loop_
_entity.id
_entity.type
_entity.pdbx_description
1 polymer ?
#
loop_
_entity_poly.entity_id
_entity_poly.type
_entity_poly.pdbx_seq_one_letter_code
_entity_poly.pdbx_strand_id
1 'polypeptide(L)'
;MTGIAEKHHTTVSSVILTWIVQSGNGVAVKSKSIERVSENFKVPYTIQKLNLKLLLFFQSTTLQLTDEEMVKIKELDLSTPYVEDRGWEVV
;
A
#
# COMPACT_ATOMS: atom_id res chain seq x y z
N MET A 1 1.63 13.51 3.58
CA MET A 1 1.90 12.43 2.59
C MET A 1 3.05 12.76 1.64
N THR A 2 3.03 13.90 0.93
CA THR A 2 4.11 14.30 0.00
C THR A 2 5.49 14.36 0.67
N GLY A 3 5.60 14.94 1.86
CA GLY A 3 6.89 15.01 2.57
C GLY A 3 7.47 13.64 2.95
N ILE A 4 6.64 12.63 3.21
CA ILE A 4 7.11 11.25 3.45
C ILE A 4 7.61 10.65 2.13
N ALA A 5 6.88 10.86 1.04
CA ALA A 5 7.28 10.38 -0.28
C ALA A 5 8.62 11.01 -0.74
N GLU A 6 8.80 12.30 -0.52
CA GLU A 6 10.06 13.02 -0.81
C GLU A 6 11.22 12.49 0.03
N LYS A 7 11.03 12.33 1.34
CA LYS A 7 12.04 11.79 2.27
C LYS A 7 12.55 10.41 1.85
N HIS A 8 11.65 9.58 1.33
CA HIS A 8 11.96 8.22 0.90
C HIS A 8 12.25 8.09 -0.60
N HIS A 9 12.34 9.21 -1.33
CA HIS A 9 12.56 9.24 -2.79
C HIS A 9 11.61 8.31 -3.56
N THR A 10 10.35 8.31 -3.16
CA THR A 10 9.31 7.42 -3.68
C THR A 10 8.06 8.21 -4.04
N THR A 11 7.00 7.53 -4.46
CA THR A 11 5.73 8.17 -4.79
C THR A 11 4.76 8.08 -3.61
N VAL A 12 3.80 9.01 -3.59
CA VAL A 12 2.70 8.97 -2.60
C VAL A 12 1.95 7.65 -2.68
N SER A 13 1.76 7.08 -3.88
CA SER A 13 1.13 5.78 -4.08
C SER A 13 1.88 4.69 -3.32
N SER A 14 3.21 4.61 -3.48
CA SER A 14 4.03 3.63 -2.77
C SER A 14 3.96 3.80 -1.25
N VAL A 15 3.93 5.03 -0.73
CA VAL A 15 3.75 5.27 0.72
C VAL A 15 2.41 4.73 1.22
N ILE A 16 1.30 5.01 0.52
CA ILE A 16 -0.04 4.54 0.93
C ILE A 16 -0.10 3.02 0.91
N LEU A 17 0.36 2.42 -0.19
CA LEU A 17 0.33 0.96 -0.34
C LEU A 17 1.21 0.27 0.70
N THR A 18 2.40 0.79 0.97
CA THR A 18 3.27 0.28 2.04
C THR A 18 2.62 0.42 3.41
N TRP A 19 1.96 1.55 3.70
CA TRP A 19 1.24 1.73 4.97
C TRP A 19 0.12 0.70 5.15
N ILE A 20 -0.66 0.41 4.10
CA ILE A 20 -1.74 -0.60 4.15
C ILE A 20 -1.15 -1.99 4.44
N VAL A 21 -0.08 -2.37 3.73
CA VAL A 21 0.58 -3.68 3.86
C VAL A 21 1.29 -3.83 5.21
N GLN A 22 2.05 -2.82 5.65
CA GLN A 22 2.72 -2.84 6.97
C GLN A 22 1.71 -2.85 8.12
N SER A 23 0.51 -2.30 7.93
CA SER A 23 -0.60 -2.41 8.89
C SER A 23 -1.26 -3.80 8.92
N GLY A 24 -0.79 -4.75 8.11
CA GLY A 24 -1.28 -6.12 8.06
C GLY A 24 -2.48 -6.33 7.13
N ASN A 25 -2.83 -5.36 6.30
CA ASN A 25 -3.98 -5.44 5.40
C ASN A 25 -3.57 -5.80 3.96
N GLY A 26 -4.39 -6.61 3.30
CA GLY A 26 -4.29 -6.82 1.86
C GLY A 26 -4.85 -5.62 1.09
N VAL A 27 -4.25 -5.29 -0.06
CA VAL A 27 -4.70 -4.19 -0.93
C VAL A 27 -4.85 -4.66 -2.37
N ALA A 28 -5.93 -4.26 -3.03
CA ALA A 28 -6.15 -4.49 -4.46
C ALA A 28 -6.00 -3.16 -5.21
N VAL A 29 -4.92 -3.01 -5.98
CA VAL A 29 -4.60 -1.76 -6.68
C VAL A 29 -4.98 -1.88 -8.14
N LYS A 30 -5.80 -0.95 -8.63
CA LYS A 30 -6.20 -0.87 -10.04
C LYS A 30 -5.37 0.18 -10.78
N SER A 31 -4.80 -0.20 -11.93
CA SER A 31 -4.18 0.73 -12.87
C SER A 31 -4.39 0.25 -14.30
N LYS A 32 -4.51 1.18 -15.25
CA LYS A 32 -4.49 0.91 -16.70
C LYS A 32 -3.15 1.23 -17.37
N SER A 33 -2.24 1.89 -16.65
CA SER A 33 -0.90 2.23 -17.14
C SER A 33 0.07 1.16 -16.67
N ILE A 34 0.86 0.63 -17.61
CA ILE A 34 1.86 -0.42 -17.38
C ILE A 34 2.93 0.07 -16.40
N GLU A 35 3.34 1.34 -16.55
CA GLU A 35 4.33 2.00 -15.70
C GLU A 35 3.84 2.02 -14.24
N ARG A 36 2.58 2.43 -14.03
CA ARG A 36 1.95 2.45 -12.70
C ARG A 36 1.66 1.06 -12.14
N VAL A 37 1.36 0.07 -13.00
CA VAL A 37 1.27 -1.33 -12.56
C VAL A 37 2.63 -1.76 -12.00
N SER A 38 3.71 -1.56 -12.75
CA SER A 38 5.06 -1.90 -12.29
C SER A 38 5.44 -1.17 -11.00
N GLU A 39 5.08 0.11 -10.87
CA GLU A 39 5.29 0.89 -9.66
C GLU A 39 4.52 0.35 -8.45
N ASN A 40 3.22 0.06 -8.59
CA ASN A 40 2.35 -0.39 -7.52
C ASN A 40 2.69 -1.80 -7.03
N PHE A 41 3.15 -2.69 -7.92
CA PHE A 41 3.55 -4.06 -7.58
C PHE A 41 4.93 -4.16 -6.91
N LYS A 42 5.69 -3.06 -6.82
CA LYS A 42 6.89 -3.01 -5.97
C LYS A 42 6.56 -3.04 -4.47
N VAL A 43 5.28 -3.07 -4.10
CA VAL A 43 4.78 -3.21 -2.73
C VAL A 43 4.40 -4.68 -2.48
N PRO A 44 5.06 -5.39 -1.53
CA PRO A 44 5.00 -6.84 -1.47
C PRO A 44 3.68 -7.38 -0.89
N TYR A 45 3.07 -8.33 -1.61
CA TYR A 45 2.05 -9.23 -1.10
C TYR A 45 2.67 -10.23 -0.10
N THR A 46 2.11 -10.32 1.11
CA THR A 46 2.28 -11.48 1.99
C THR A 46 1.53 -12.67 1.38
N ILE A 47 2.19 -13.44 0.52
CA ILE A 47 1.72 -14.81 0.26
C ILE A 47 2.33 -15.69 1.35
N GLN A 48 1.55 -16.00 2.39
CA GLN A 48 1.82 -17.18 3.20
C GLN A 48 1.81 -18.38 2.24
N LYS A 49 2.98 -18.90 1.86
CA LYS A 49 3.07 -20.11 1.06
C LYS A 49 3.78 -21.20 1.84
N LEU A 50 2.99 -22.22 2.15
CA LEU A 50 3.41 -23.60 2.29
C LEU A 50 4.50 -23.92 1.24
N ASN A 51 5.70 -24.20 1.76
CA ASN A 51 6.82 -24.91 1.15
C ASN A 51 6.85 -25.00 -0.38
N LEU A 52 7.70 -24.18 -1.02
CA LEU A 52 8.72 -24.75 -1.89
C LEU A 52 9.88 -23.78 -2.12
N LYS A 53 11.01 -24.18 -1.55
CA LYS A 53 12.40 -24.00 -1.94
C LYS A 53 12.59 -23.65 -3.44
N LEU A 54 12.40 -22.39 -3.80
CA LEU A 54 12.98 -21.81 -5.02
C LEU A 54 13.54 -20.43 -4.69
N LEU A 55 14.84 -20.47 -4.44
CA LEU A 55 15.80 -19.41 -4.67
C LEU A 55 15.51 -18.01 -4.10
N LEU A 56 16.16 -17.80 -2.95
CA LEU A 56 17.00 -16.65 -2.65
C LEU A 56 16.29 -15.32 -2.39
N PHE A 57 16.41 -14.86 -1.14
CA PHE A 57 16.75 -13.44 -0.88
C PHE A 57 15.77 -12.36 -1.38
N PHE A 58 14.46 -12.56 -1.37
CA PHE A 58 13.54 -11.41 -1.36
C PHE A 58 13.34 -10.88 0.06
N GLN A 59 14.47 -10.59 0.72
CA GLN A 59 14.48 -9.57 1.77
C GLN A 59 14.31 -8.23 1.06
N SER A 60 13.66 -7.28 1.75
CA SER A 60 13.60 -5.87 1.41
C SER A 60 12.41 -5.44 0.53
N THR A 61 11.29 -5.15 1.21
CA THR A 61 10.69 -3.83 1.04
C THR A 61 11.81 -2.78 1.04
N THR A 62 12.05 -2.07 -0.07
CA THR A 62 13.00 -0.93 0.00
C THR A 62 12.44 0.22 0.84
N LEU A 63 11.11 0.34 0.92
CA LEU A 63 10.43 1.33 1.75
C LEU A 63 9.94 0.70 3.05
N GLN A 64 10.47 1.16 4.18
CA GLN A 64 9.98 0.85 5.52
C GLN A 64 9.56 2.17 6.15
N LEU A 65 8.27 2.35 6.42
CA LEU A 65 7.80 3.50 7.17
C LEU A 65 8.18 3.31 8.63
N THR A 66 8.64 4.39 9.27
CA THR A 66 8.90 4.40 10.70
C THR A 66 7.60 4.39 11.50
N ASP A 67 7.65 3.99 12.77
CA ASP A 67 6.46 4.03 13.65
C ASP A 67 5.84 5.44 13.69
N GLU A 68 6.67 6.48 13.70
CA GLU A 68 6.21 7.87 13.63
C GLU A 68 5.47 8.18 12.32
N GLU A 69 5.96 7.68 11.18
CA GLU A 69 5.32 7.86 9.88
C GLU A 69 4.00 7.09 9.81
N MET A 70 3.96 5.87 10.37
CA MET A 70 2.75 5.07 10.49
C MET A 70 1.67 5.79 11.31
N VAL A 71 2.05 6.40 12.44
CA VAL A 71 1.14 7.19 13.29
C VAL A 71 0.67 8.45 12.56
N LYS A 72 1.57 9.22 11.95
CA LYS A 72 1.20 10.44 11.19
C LYS A 72 0.23 10.16 10.05
N ILE A 73 0.35 9.02 9.37
CA ILE A 73 -0.59 8.65 8.31
C ILE A 73 -1.95 8.29 8.91
N LYS A 74 -1.98 7.60 10.06
CA LYS A 74 -3.23 7.25 10.77
C LYS A 74 -4.00 8.49 11.22
N GLU A 75 -3.33 9.57 11.59
CA GLU A 75 -3.94 10.85 11.96
C GLU A 75 -4.69 11.54 10.81
N LEU A 76 -4.51 11.09 9.56
CA LEU A 76 -5.23 11.61 8.39
C LEU A 76 -6.63 11.00 8.22
N ASP A 77 -7.04 10.08 9.10
CA ASP A 77 -8.37 9.49 9.04
C ASP A 77 -9.46 10.55 9.31
N LEU A 78 -10.27 10.81 8.29
CA LEU A 78 -11.41 11.73 8.36
C LEU A 78 -12.71 11.02 8.78
N SER A 79 -12.65 9.70 9.02
CA SER A 79 -13.82 8.85 9.30
C SER A 79 -14.94 9.00 8.27
N THR A 80 -14.59 9.38 7.04
CA THR A 80 -15.52 9.65 5.94
C THR A 80 -15.12 8.81 4.73
N PRO A 81 -15.94 7.82 4.31
CA PRO A 81 -15.63 6.99 3.15
C PRO A 81 -15.79 7.79 1.84
N TYR A 82 -14.94 7.50 0.85
CA TYR A 82 -15.09 8.10 -0.48
C TYR A 82 -16.16 7.40 -1.33
N VAL A 83 -16.37 6.10 -1.09
CA VAL A 83 -17.41 5.29 -1.73
C VAL A 83 -18.42 4.92 -0.66
N GLU A 84 -19.65 5.36 -0.85
CA GLU A 84 -20.80 4.96 -0.04
C GLU A 84 -21.57 3.89 -0.81
N ASP A 85 -21.84 2.76 -0.17
CA ASP A 85 -22.85 1.83 -0.67
C ASP A 85 -24.21 2.33 -0.19
N ARG A 86 -24.90 3.10 -1.03
CA ARG A 86 -26.31 3.48 -0.80
C ARG A 86 -27.27 2.35 -1.20
N GLY A 87 -26.77 1.15 -1.46
CA GLY A 87 -27.52 0.03 -1.96
C GLY A 87 -27.99 0.23 -3.41
N TRP A 88 -28.92 -0.64 -3.82
CA TRP A 88 -29.66 -0.52 -5.07
C TRP A 88 -30.84 0.44 -4.87
N GLU A 89 -30.57 1.68 -4.44
CA GLU A 89 -31.60 2.71 -4.47
C GLU A 89 -31.93 3.04 -5.94
N VAL A 90 -32.85 2.27 -6.49
CA VAL A 90 -33.54 2.57 -7.74
C VAL A 90 -34.74 3.42 -7.35
N VAL A 91 -34.57 4.74 -7.43
CA VAL A 91 -35.67 5.72 -7.28
C VAL A 91 -36.47 5.80 -8.58
#